data_AF-A0A9Q0WTD3-F1
#
_entry.id   AF-A0A9Q0WTD3-F1
#
_cell.length_a   1.000
_cell.length_b   1.000
_cell.length_c   1.000
_cell.angle_alpha   90.00
_cell.angle_beta   90.00
_cell.angle_gamma   90.00
#
_symmetry.space_group_name_H-M   'P 1'
#
loop_
_entity.id
_entity.type
_entity.pdbx_description
1 polymer ?
#
loop_
_entity_poly.entity_id
_entity_poly.type
_entity_poly.pdbx_seq_one_letter_code
_entity_poly.pdbx_strand_id
1 'polypeptide(L)'
;MIVAVSGMDSLGERAAKMREALQKSQTITDNVVTILGSFDSRLSVLETAMRPTQIRTHAIRKAHENIDKTLKAAEVILTQFDASRQAEAKILKGPHEDLESYLEAINQLRSNIRFFSGNKGFKSSDAVINNANTLLTKAISKLEDEFKQLLALYSKPVEPDRLFECLPESMRPSSESPGNQFSGKNHHHEHQNGTSEIGGFKHLTLIPPRILPLLHDLALQMVQAGNQQQLLRIYRDTRSSVLEESLRKLGS
;
A
#
# COMPACT_ATOMS: atom_id res chain seq x y z
N MET A 1 -70.31 -7.57 92.90
CA MET A 1 -69.84 -6.24 92.43
C MET A 1 -68.32 -6.10 92.33
N ILE A 2 -67.50 -6.94 93.01
CA ILE A 2 -66.04 -6.77 93.07
C ILE A 2 -65.29 -7.26 91.81
N VAL A 3 -65.84 -8.21 91.05
CA VAL A 3 -65.19 -8.79 89.84
C VAL A 3 -65.20 -7.83 88.63
N ALA A 4 -66.22 -6.98 88.50
CA ALA A 4 -66.31 -6.01 87.41
C ALA A 4 -65.32 -4.84 87.55
N VAL A 5 -64.94 -4.49 88.79
CA VAL A 5 -63.97 -3.43 89.08
C VAL A 5 -62.54 -3.89 88.75
N SER A 6 -62.18 -5.13 89.10
CA SER A 6 -60.86 -5.71 88.79
C SER A 6 -60.60 -5.90 87.28
N GLY A 7 -61.64 -6.24 86.49
CA GLY A 7 -61.53 -6.32 85.03
C GLY A 7 -61.34 -4.96 84.36
N MET A 8 -61.98 -3.92 84.89
CA MET A 8 -61.90 -2.54 84.37
C MET A 8 -60.53 -1.91 84.65
N ASP A 9 -59.94 -2.19 85.82
CA ASP A 9 -58.57 -1.79 86.15
C ASP A 9 -57.51 -2.50 85.26
N SER A 10 -57.70 -3.79 84.95
CA SER A 10 -56.80 -4.55 84.05
C SER A 10 -56.83 -4.07 82.58
N LEU A 11 -58.01 -3.62 82.11
CA LEU A 11 -58.19 -3.07 80.77
C LEU A 11 -57.55 -1.68 80.68
N GLY A 12 -57.69 -0.87 81.73
CA GLY A 12 -56.99 0.42 81.87
C GLY A 12 -55.47 0.27 81.83
N GLU A 13 -54.92 -0.72 82.55
CA GLU A 13 -53.49 -1.02 82.54
C GLU A 13 -52.99 -1.49 81.16
N ARG A 14 -53.76 -2.35 80.47
CA ARG A 14 -53.45 -2.78 79.10
C ARG A 14 -53.51 -1.64 78.10
N ALA A 15 -54.51 -0.77 78.19
CA ALA A 15 -54.62 0.42 77.34
C ALA A 15 -53.50 1.43 77.60
N ALA A 16 -53.05 1.57 78.85
CA ALA A 16 -51.90 2.38 79.22
C ALA A 16 -50.59 1.83 78.62
N LYS A 17 -50.33 0.53 78.74
CA LYS A 17 -49.17 -0.14 78.11
C LYS A 17 -49.19 -0.02 76.58
N MET A 18 -50.36 -0.12 75.95
CA MET A 18 -50.52 0.05 74.50
C MET A 18 -50.24 1.49 74.08
N ARG A 19 -50.72 2.49 74.84
CA ARG A 19 -50.36 3.91 74.61
C ARG A 19 -48.87 4.13 74.76
N GLU A 20 -48.24 3.57 75.79
CA GLU A 20 -46.80 3.68 76.01
C GLU A 20 -46.00 3.04 74.86
N ALA A 21 -46.42 1.85 74.38
CA ALA A 21 -45.80 1.18 73.24
C ALA A 21 -45.97 1.98 71.93
N LEU A 22 -47.16 2.56 71.70
CA LEU A 22 -47.40 3.45 70.56
C LEU A 22 -46.56 4.72 70.64
N GLN A 23 -46.44 5.32 71.83
CA GLN A 23 -45.63 6.53 72.03
C GLN A 23 -44.14 6.22 71.83
N LYS A 24 -43.64 5.08 72.31
CA LYS A 24 -42.30 4.57 72.00
C LYS A 24 -42.13 4.32 70.49
N SER A 25 -43.10 3.69 69.83
CA SER A 25 -43.07 3.46 68.39
C SER A 25 -43.05 4.78 67.61
N GLN A 26 -43.79 5.80 68.04
CA GLN A 26 -43.79 7.12 67.43
C GLN A 26 -42.41 7.77 67.59
N THR A 27 -41.84 7.74 68.80
CA THR A 27 -40.47 8.24 69.03
C THR A 27 -39.44 7.52 68.18
N ILE A 28 -39.57 6.19 68.01
CA ILE A 28 -38.70 5.41 67.12
C ILE A 28 -38.86 5.87 65.67
N THR A 29 -40.09 6.06 65.18
CA THR A 29 -40.35 6.56 63.83
C THR A 29 -39.76 7.95 63.63
N ASP A 30 -39.94 8.87 64.59
CA ASP A 30 -39.40 10.22 64.52
C ASP A 30 -37.86 10.22 64.51
N ASN A 31 -37.24 9.32 65.28
CA ASN A 31 -35.80 9.10 65.25
C ASN A 31 -35.34 8.58 63.88
N VAL A 32 -36.07 7.63 63.28
CA VAL A 32 -35.77 7.11 61.94
C VAL A 32 -35.90 8.22 60.88
N VAL A 33 -36.96 9.03 60.93
CA VAL A 33 -37.14 10.17 60.02
C VAL A 33 -36.00 11.17 60.16
N THR A 34 -35.58 11.47 61.38
CA THR A 34 -34.46 12.36 61.66
C THR A 34 -33.14 11.80 61.09
N ILE A 35 -32.90 10.49 61.27
CA ILE A 35 -31.73 9.81 60.72
C ILE A 35 -31.74 9.85 59.19
N LEU A 36 -32.86 9.54 58.54
CA LEU A 36 -32.98 9.59 57.08
C LEU A 36 -32.79 11.00 56.52
N GLY A 37 -33.37 12.02 57.16
CA GLY A 37 -33.13 13.41 56.79
C GLY A 37 -31.65 13.80 56.91
N SER A 38 -30.96 13.30 57.94
CA SER A 38 -29.52 13.51 58.09
C SER A 38 -28.70 12.81 57.00
N PHE A 39 -29.11 11.63 56.55
CA PHE A 39 -28.47 10.93 55.45
C PHE A 39 -28.66 11.66 54.12
N ASP A 40 -29.87 12.13 53.83
CA ASP A 40 -30.16 12.87 52.61
C ASP A 40 -29.34 14.17 52.52
N SER A 41 -29.27 14.93 53.62
CA SER A 41 -28.41 16.12 53.72
C SER A 41 -26.93 15.78 53.50
N ARG A 42 -26.42 14.72 54.15
CA ARG A 42 -25.02 14.30 53.98
C ARG A 42 -24.73 13.80 52.57
N LEU A 43 -25.68 13.10 51.93
CA LEU A 43 -25.54 12.60 50.56
C LEU A 43 -25.55 13.76 49.56
N SER A 44 -26.42 14.75 49.76
CA SER A 44 -26.48 15.97 48.96
C SER A 44 -25.18 16.78 49.05
N VAL A 45 -24.63 16.96 50.26
CA VAL A 45 -23.32 17.61 50.47
C VAL A 45 -22.21 16.80 49.82
N LEU A 46 -22.21 15.47 49.95
CA LEU A 46 -21.21 14.60 49.35
C LEU A 46 -21.26 14.66 47.81
N GLU A 47 -22.44 14.57 47.20
CA GLU A 47 -22.60 14.68 45.75
C GLU A 47 -22.10 16.05 45.25
N THR A 48 -22.48 17.12 45.94
CA THR A 48 -22.04 18.48 45.61
C THR A 48 -20.52 18.64 45.73
N ALA A 49 -19.91 18.03 46.74
CA ALA A 49 -18.46 18.04 46.93
C ALA A 49 -17.71 17.16 45.90
N MET A 50 -18.32 16.05 45.45
CA MET A 50 -17.71 15.12 44.51
C MET A 50 -17.86 15.54 43.04
N ARG A 51 -18.97 16.20 42.68
CA ARG A 51 -19.30 16.57 41.29
C ARG A 51 -18.17 17.35 40.58
N PRO A 52 -17.51 18.35 41.19
CA PRO A 52 -16.38 19.05 40.54
C PRO A 52 -15.22 18.12 40.18
N THR A 53 -14.88 17.20 41.08
CA THR A 53 -13.83 16.19 40.85
C THR A 53 -14.21 15.26 39.71
N GLN A 54 -15.45 14.75 39.69
CA GLN A 54 -15.92 13.87 38.63
C GLN A 54 -15.91 14.53 37.25
N ILE A 55 -16.36 15.79 37.15
CA ILE A 55 -16.32 16.58 35.91
C ILE A 55 -14.87 16.76 35.44
N ARG A 56 -13.97 17.17 36.35
CA ARG A 56 -12.55 17.36 36.02
C ARG A 56 -11.91 16.05 35.58
N THR A 57 -12.14 14.94 36.27
CA THR A 57 -11.61 13.62 35.89
C THR A 57 -12.12 13.18 34.52
N HIS A 58 -13.40 13.37 34.21
CA HIS A 58 -13.95 13.06 32.90
C HIS A 58 -13.32 13.92 31.79
N ALA A 59 -13.19 15.24 32.03
CA ALA A 59 -12.55 16.15 31.08
C ALA A 59 -11.09 15.76 30.81
N ILE A 60 -10.33 15.41 31.86
CA ILE A 60 -8.94 14.94 31.76
C ILE A 60 -8.86 13.65 30.93
N ARG A 61 -9.72 12.66 31.22
CA ARG A 61 -9.74 11.40 30.46
C ARG A 61 -10.01 11.65 28.98
N LYS A 62 -11.02 12.46 28.66
CA LYS A 62 -11.36 12.82 27.29
C LYS A 62 -10.22 13.59 26.59
N ALA A 63 -9.54 14.47 27.31
CA ALA A 63 -8.37 15.16 26.79
C ALA A 63 -7.24 14.17 26.45
N HIS A 64 -6.93 13.23 27.34
CA HIS A 64 -5.93 12.18 27.07
C HIS A 64 -6.30 11.32 25.86
N GLU A 65 -7.55 10.89 25.73
CA GLU A 65 -8.00 10.13 24.56
C GLU A 65 -7.86 10.94 23.25
N ASN A 66 -8.17 12.23 23.28
CA ASN A 66 -8.00 13.10 22.11
C ASN A 66 -6.53 13.32 21.76
N ILE A 67 -5.66 13.47 22.76
CA ILE A 67 -4.21 13.56 22.58
C ILE A 67 -3.68 12.28 21.95
N ASP A 68 -4.05 11.11 22.47
CA ASP A 68 -3.60 9.81 21.96
C ASP A 68 -4.05 9.58 20.51
N LYS A 69 -5.31 9.93 20.18
CA LYS A 69 -5.81 9.87 18.79
C LYS A 69 -5.06 10.80 17.85
N THR A 70 -4.74 12.01 18.32
CA THR A 70 -3.99 12.99 17.52
C THR A 70 -2.55 12.53 17.32
N LEU A 71 -1.91 11.96 18.35
CA LEU A 71 -0.57 11.40 18.28
C LEU A 71 -0.49 10.29 17.23
N LYS A 72 -1.41 9.32 17.29
CA LYS A 72 -1.48 8.21 16.32
C LYS A 72 -1.69 8.72 14.89
N ALA A 73 -2.56 9.71 14.70
CA ALA A 73 -2.77 10.31 13.38
C ALA A 73 -1.50 11.01 12.87
N ALA A 74 -0.77 11.71 13.75
CA ALA A 74 0.50 12.35 13.39
C ALA A 74 1.59 11.33 13.02
N GLU A 75 1.67 10.20 13.74
CA GLU A 75 2.62 9.12 13.45
C GLU A 75 2.39 8.50 12.06
N VAL A 76 1.13 8.23 11.70
CA VAL A 76 0.79 7.76 10.34
C VAL A 76 1.24 8.76 9.27
N ILE A 77 1.09 10.06 9.52
CA ILE A 77 1.54 11.08 8.57
C ILE A 77 3.08 11.09 8.48
N LEU A 78 3.78 11.06 9.61
CA LEU A 78 5.25 11.05 9.65
C LEU A 78 5.84 9.85 8.90
N THR A 79 5.29 8.64 9.12
CA THR A 79 5.71 7.44 8.38
C THR A 79 5.56 7.60 6.87
N GLN A 80 4.53 8.31 6.41
CA GLN A 80 4.32 8.58 4.99
C GLN A 80 5.32 9.60 4.42
N PHE A 81 5.71 10.60 5.21
CA PHE A 81 6.80 11.51 4.83
C PHE A 81 8.14 10.77 4.72
N ASP A 82 8.45 9.92 5.70
CA ASP A 82 9.67 9.11 5.69
C ASP A 82 9.70 8.16 4.48
N ALA A 83 8.58 7.50 4.18
CA ALA A 83 8.43 6.67 2.99
C ALA A 83 8.66 7.48 1.69
N SER A 84 8.11 8.70 1.60
CA SER A 84 8.34 9.58 0.45
C SER A 84 9.82 9.95 0.28
N ARG A 85 10.51 10.22 1.38
CA ARG A 85 11.94 10.57 1.38
C ARG A 85 12.83 9.38 1.01
N GLN A 86 12.50 8.18 1.50
CA GLN A 86 13.20 6.95 1.13
C GLN A 86 13.01 6.62 -0.36
N ALA A 87 11.78 6.76 -0.87
CA ALA A 87 11.50 6.56 -2.28
C ALA A 87 12.26 7.58 -3.16
N GLU A 88 12.31 8.85 -2.76
CA GLU A 88 13.09 9.88 -3.45
C GLU A 88 14.56 9.50 -3.62
N ALA A 89 15.21 9.00 -2.57
CA ALA A 89 16.60 8.57 -2.63
C ALA A 89 16.82 7.46 -3.66
N LYS A 90 15.90 6.49 -3.73
CA LYS A 90 15.92 5.40 -4.72
C LYS A 90 15.69 5.96 -6.15
N ILE A 91 14.75 6.90 -6.33
CA ILE A 91 14.51 7.53 -7.64
C ILE A 91 15.73 8.32 -8.14
N LEU A 92 16.46 8.97 -7.23
CA LEU A 92 17.62 9.77 -7.58
C LEU A 92 18.78 8.91 -8.11
N LYS A 93 19.00 7.74 -7.50
CA LYS A 93 20.00 6.74 -7.93
C LYS A 93 19.76 6.22 -9.35
N GLY A 94 18.51 5.96 -9.71
CA GLY A 94 18.14 5.49 -11.06
C GLY A 94 17.96 3.97 -11.16
N PRO A 95 17.43 3.50 -12.29
CA PRO A 95 17.04 2.09 -12.47
C PRO A 95 18.23 1.13 -12.65
N HIS A 96 19.43 1.63 -12.96
CA HIS A 96 20.63 0.81 -13.21
C HIS A 96 21.22 0.14 -11.98
N GLU A 97 21.06 0.74 -10.78
CA GLU A 97 21.69 0.22 -9.56
C GLU A 97 20.90 -0.99 -9.02
N ASP A 98 19.59 -0.83 -8.91
CA ASP A 98 18.66 -1.87 -8.47
C ASP A 98 17.28 -1.57 -9.04
N LEU A 99 16.92 -2.27 -10.12
CA LEU A 99 15.63 -2.07 -10.77
C LEU A 99 14.47 -2.45 -9.84
N GLU A 100 14.59 -3.54 -9.07
CA GLU A 100 13.49 -4.01 -8.22
C GLU A 100 13.18 -2.96 -7.14
N SER A 101 14.20 -2.48 -6.42
CA SER A 101 14.05 -1.40 -5.45
C SER A 101 13.54 -0.11 -6.09
N TYR A 102 13.95 0.19 -7.32
CA TYR A 102 13.50 1.37 -8.06
C TYR A 102 12.01 1.30 -8.41
N LEU A 103 11.54 0.15 -8.89
CA LEU A 103 10.12 -0.08 -9.18
C LEU A 103 9.28 -0.06 -7.90
N GLU A 104 9.80 -0.60 -6.81
CA GLU A 104 9.16 -0.49 -5.50
C GLU A 104 8.99 0.98 -5.07
N ALA A 105 10.03 1.81 -5.26
CA ALA A 105 9.98 3.24 -4.96
C ALA A 105 8.90 3.98 -5.77
N ILE A 106 8.74 3.64 -7.05
CA ILE A 106 7.65 4.18 -7.89
C ILE A 106 6.28 3.81 -7.32
N ASN A 107 6.10 2.56 -6.90
CA ASN A 107 4.85 2.11 -6.29
C ASN A 107 4.59 2.80 -4.95
N GLN A 108 5.62 3.02 -4.13
CA GLN A 108 5.54 3.79 -2.89
C GLN A 108 5.10 5.24 -3.16
N LEU A 109 5.69 5.93 -4.16
CA LEU A 109 5.27 7.28 -4.54
C LEU A 109 3.80 7.33 -4.98
N ARG A 110 3.33 6.36 -5.78
CA ARG A 110 1.92 6.25 -6.17
C ARG A 110 1.01 6.06 -4.97
N SER A 111 1.43 5.23 -4.01
CA SER A 111 0.71 5.03 -2.74
C SER A 111 0.63 6.32 -1.93
N ASN A 112 1.74 7.08 -1.87
CA ASN A 112 1.81 8.36 -1.19
C ASN A 112 0.85 9.39 -1.77
N ILE A 113 0.83 9.51 -3.11
CA ILE A 113 -0.10 10.41 -3.80
C ILE A 113 -1.55 10.04 -3.47
N ARG A 114 -1.90 8.76 -3.52
CA ARG A 114 -3.26 8.28 -3.20
C ARG A 114 -3.64 8.55 -1.74
N PHE A 115 -2.74 8.30 -0.80
CA PHE A 115 -2.96 8.55 0.63
C PHE A 115 -3.26 10.04 0.89
N PHE A 116 -2.40 10.93 0.41
CA PHE A 116 -2.57 12.37 0.64
C PHE A 116 -3.73 12.97 -0.16
N SER A 117 -4.06 12.40 -1.32
CA SER A 117 -5.22 12.81 -2.12
C SER A 117 -6.56 12.43 -1.46
N GLY A 118 -6.60 11.28 -0.76
CA GLY A 118 -7.75 10.86 0.04
C GLY A 118 -7.90 11.65 1.35
N ASN A 119 -6.80 12.17 1.88
CA ASN A 119 -6.76 12.83 3.18
C ASN A 119 -6.59 14.36 3.05
N LYS A 120 -7.61 15.05 2.53
CA LYS A 120 -7.62 16.51 2.24
C LYS A 120 -7.55 17.44 3.46
N GLY A 121 -7.31 16.90 4.65
CA GLY A 121 -7.34 17.66 5.91
C GLY A 121 -6.15 18.59 6.14
N PHE A 122 -5.10 18.52 5.32
CA PHE A 122 -3.80 19.13 5.63
C PHE A 122 -3.31 20.07 4.52
N LYS A 123 -3.03 21.33 4.83
CA LYS A 123 -2.41 22.27 3.86
C LYS A 123 -1.06 21.78 3.31
N SER A 124 -0.33 20.95 4.07
CA SER A 124 0.93 20.36 3.62
C SER A 124 0.76 19.18 2.65
N SER A 125 -0.46 18.64 2.47
CA SER A 125 -0.69 17.50 1.56
C SER A 125 -0.38 17.88 0.11
N ASP A 126 -0.75 19.09 -0.30
CA ASP A 126 -0.60 19.53 -1.69
C ASP A 126 0.87 19.65 -2.11
N ALA A 127 1.72 20.18 -1.22
CA ALA A 127 3.15 20.27 -1.46
C ALA A 127 3.79 18.87 -1.60
N VAL A 128 3.40 17.91 -0.75
CA VAL A 128 3.90 16.53 -0.81
C VAL A 128 3.41 15.82 -2.07
N ILE A 129 2.14 15.98 -2.42
CA ILE A 129 1.57 15.42 -3.65
C ILE A 129 2.31 15.98 -4.86
N ASN A 130 2.56 17.29 -4.91
CA ASN A 130 3.29 17.91 -6.02
C ASN A 130 4.73 17.41 -6.11
N ASN A 131 5.43 17.27 -4.98
CA ASN A 131 6.77 16.69 -4.95
C ASN A 131 6.77 15.24 -5.43
N ALA A 132 5.86 14.40 -4.91
CA ALA A 132 5.73 13.00 -5.28
C ALA A 132 5.37 12.83 -6.78
N ASN A 133 4.49 13.67 -7.33
CA ASN A 133 4.19 13.69 -8.76
C ASN A 133 5.41 14.10 -9.60
N THR A 134 6.19 15.08 -9.15
CA THR A 134 7.41 15.52 -9.85
C THR A 134 8.45 14.39 -9.86
N LEU A 135 8.64 13.72 -8.72
CA LEU A 135 9.52 12.56 -8.61
C LEU A 135 9.03 11.40 -9.48
N LEU A 136 7.72 11.15 -9.52
CA LEU A 136 7.14 10.12 -10.36
C LEU A 136 7.39 10.41 -11.85
N THR A 137 7.14 11.63 -12.32
CA THR A 137 7.44 12.03 -13.70
C THR A 137 8.92 11.83 -14.04
N LYS A 138 9.82 12.24 -13.14
CA LYS A 138 11.27 12.02 -13.30
C LYS A 138 11.61 10.54 -13.34
N ALA A 139 10.97 9.74 -12.51
CA ALA A 139 11.19 8.30 -12.43
C ALA A 139 10.79 7.61 -13.73
N ILE A 140 9.61 7.95 -14.25
CA ILE A 140 9.12 7.41 -15.51
C ILE A 140 10.05 7.81 -16.65
N SER A 141 10.47 9.08 -16.75
CA SER A 141 11.44 9.51 -17.77
C SER A 141 12.72 8.67 -17.77
N LYS A 142 13.27 8.35 -16.59
CA LYS A 142 14.45 7.48 -16.46
C LYS A 142 14.17 6.03 -16.89
N LEU A 143 12.96 5.52 -16.66
CA LEU A 143 12.56 4.20 -17.20
C LEU A 143 12.47 4.21 -18.72
N GLU A 144 12.00 5.30 -19.33
CA GLU A 144 11.94 5.42 -20.79
C GLU A 144 13.33 5.42 -21.40
N ASP A 145 14.25 6.17 -20.79
CA ASP A 145 15.65 6.21 -21.20
C ASP A 145 16.31 4.82 -21.06
N GLU A 146 16.05 4.12 -19.96
CA GLU A 146 16.61 2.79 -19.74
C GLU A 146 16.05 1.74 -20.70
N PHE A 147 14.73 1.77 -20.93
CA PHE A 147 14.10 0.92 -21.94
C PHE A 147 14.70 1.17 -23.33
N LYS A 148 14.89 2.44 -23.71
CA LYS A 148 15.52 2.82 -24.97
C LYS A 148 16.96 2.33 -25.07
N GLN A 149 17.76 2.52 -24.02
CA GLN A 149 19.17 2.10 -23.98
C GLN A 149 19.30 0.58 -24.10
N LEU A 150 18.54 -0.18 -23.31
CA LEU A 150 18.51 -1.64 -23.38
C LEU A 150 18.06 -2.13 -24.76
N LEU A 151 16.97 -1.57 -25.30
CA LEU A 151 16.46 -1.98 -26.59
C LEU A 151 17.47 -1.72 -27.72
N ALA A 152 18.16 -0.58 -27.69
CA ALA A 152 19.20 -0.23 -28.66
C ALA A 152 20.43 -1.14 -28.53
N LEU A 153 20.87 -1.42 -27.30
CA LEU A 153 22.04 -2.27 -27.03
C LEU A 153 21.86 -3.70 -27.55
N TYR A 154 20.64 -4.24 -27.43
CA TYR A 154 20.33 -5.62 -27.77
C TYR A 154 19.65 -5.81 -29.13
N SER A 155 19.25 -4.72 -29.80
CA SER A 155 18.79 -4.76 -31.20
C SER A 155 19.96 -4.51 -32.13
N LYS A 156 20.72 -5.57 -32.44
CA LYS A 156 21.82 -5.49 -33.41
C LYS A 156 21.32 -5.76 -34.83
N PRO A 157 21.88 -5.09 -35.85
CA PRO A 157 21.59 -5.41 -37.24
C PRO A 157 21.90 -6.88 -37.52
N VAL A 158 21.05 -7.53 -38.33
CA VAL A 158 21.25 -8.92 -38.71
C VAL A 158 22.22 -8.97 -39.89
N GLU A 159 23.27 -9.78 -39.76
CA GLU A 159 24.21 -10.01 -40.86
C GLU A 159 23.55 -10.80 -42.01
N PRO A 160 23.88 -10.52 -43.29
CA PRO A 160 23.27 -11.17 -44.45
C PRO A 160 23.32 -12.70 -44.40
N ASP A 161 24.44 -13.29 -43.97
CA ASP A 161 24.62 -14.74 -43.85
C ASP A 161 23.56 -15.38 -42.96
N ARG A 162 23.23 -14.74 -41.84
CA ARG A 162 22.21 -15.22 -40.90
C ARG A 162 20.81 -15.12 -41.49
N LEU A 163 20.55 -14.13 -42.36
CA LEU A 163 19.29 -14.02 -43.09
C LEU A 163 19.15 -15.15 -44.12
N PHE A 164 20.22 -15.44 -44.88
CA PHE A 164 20.22 -16.53 -45.85
C PHE A 164 20.10 -17.92 -45.18
N GLU A 165 20.72 -18.12 -44.03
CA GLU A 165 20.52 -19.33 -43.22
C GLU A 165 19.05 -19.55 -42.83
N CYS A 166 18.24 -18.50 -42.78
CA CYS A 166 16.83 -18.60 -42.44
C CYS A 166 15.93 -18.91 -43.64
N LEU A 167 16.46 -18.86 -44.86
CA LEU A 167 15.75 -19.25 -46.08
C LEU A 167 15.86 -20.77 -46.34
N PRO A 168 14.84 -21.37 -46.98
CA PRO A 168 14.92 -22.73 -47.51
C PRO A 168 16.13 -22.89 -48.46
N GLU A 169 16.69 -24.10 -48.54
CA GLU A 169 17.89 -24.38 -49.36
C GLU A 169 17.74 -23.96 -50.83
N SER A 170 16.53 -23.98 -51.38
CA SER A 170 16.22 -23.57 -52.75
C SER A 170 16.30 -22.05 -53.00
N MET A 171 16.31 -21.24 -51.94
CA MET A 171 16.28 -19.77 -52.00
C MET A 171 17.58 -19.13 -51.48
N ARG A 172 18.55 -19.93 -51.05
CA ARG A 172 19.87 -19.42 -50.65
C ARG A 172 20.67 -19.08 -51.90
N PRO A 173 21.43 -17.96 -51.90
CA PRO A 173 22.35 -17.67 -53.00
C PRO A 173 23.34 -18.82 -53.12
N SER A 174 23.41 -19.43 -54.31
CA SER A 174 24.38 -20.47 -54.63
C SER A 174 25.77 -19.92 -54.37
N SER A 175 26.56 -20.55 -53.50
CA SER A 175 27.99 -20.26 -53.42
C SER A 175 28.64 -20.73 -54.73
N GLU A 176 28.66 -19.88 -55.75
CA GLU A 176 29.47 -20.09 -56.94
C GLU A 176 30.95 -19.95 -56.55
N SER A 177 31.54 -21.03 -56.07
CA SER A 177 32.96 -21.29 -56.29
C SER A 177 33.08 -22.26 -57.48
N PRO A 178 33.60 -21.81 -58.64
CA PRO A 178 33.92 -22.72 -59.71
C PRO A 178 35.21 -23.47 -59.34
N GLY A 179 35.05 -24.72 -58.91
CA GLY A 179 36.13 -25.70 -58.88
C GLY A 179 36.62 -26.06 -57.47
N ASN A 180 36.09 -27.13 -56.90
CA ASN A 180 36.83 -28.40 -56.84
C ASN A 180 35.89 -29.52 -56.37
N GLN A 181 35.69 -30.52 -57.23
CA GLN A 181 35.28 -31.84 -56.75
C GLN A 181 36.45 -32.37 -55.90
N PHE A 182 36.23 -32.66 -54.61
CA PHE A 182 36.57 -33.93 -53.96
C PHE A 182 36.44 -33.83 -52.43
N SER A 183 35.94 -34.94 -51.85
CA SER A 183 36.17 -35.42 -50.49
C SER A 183 35.22 -35.00 -49.35
N GLY A 184 34.51 -36.02 -48.86
CA GLY A 184 34.62 -36.38 -47.44
C GLY A 184 33.50 -35.91 -46.52
N LYS A 185 32.53 -36.80 -46.30
CA LYS A 185 31.74 -36.86 -45.07
C LYS A 185 32.64 -36.68 -43.85
N ASN A 186 32.24 -35.82 -42.91
CA ASN A 186 32.21 -36.16 -41.49
C ASN A 186 31.34 -35.17 -40.69
N HIS A 187 30.38 -35.74 -39.97
CA HIS A 187 29.57 -35.08 -38.96
C HIS A 187 30.44 -34.54 -37.82
N HIS A 188 30.10 -33.37 -37.30
CA HIS A 188 30.10 -33.16 -35.86
C HIS A 188 28.91 -32.27 -35.47
N HIS A 189 28.00 -32.87 -34.69
CA HIS A 189 26.90 -32.21 -34.03
C HIS A 189 27.42 -31.36 -32.88
N GLU A 190 26.98 -30.11 -32.80
CA GLU A 190 26.83 -29.45 -31.50
C GLU A 190 25.40 -28.93 -31.39
N HIS A 191 24.66 -29.58 -30.49
CA HIS A 191 23.30 -29.25 -30.10
C HIS A 191 23.22 -27.82 -29.57
N GLN A 192 22.18 -27.08 -29.95
CA GLN A 192 21.36 -26.35 -28.99
C GLN A 192 19.99 -25.93 -29.55
N ASN A 193 18.98 -26.64 -29.03
CA ASN A 193 17.61 -26.23 -28.72
C ASN A 193 16.66 -25.77 -29.83
N GLY A 194 15.84 -26.73 -30.26
CA GLY A 194 14.38 -26.62 -30.42
C GLY A 194 13.87 -25.39 -31.18
N THR A 195 14.02 -25.37 -32.51
CA THR A 195 13.33 -24.40 -33.37
C THR A 195 12.15 -25.10 -34.03
N SER A 196 10.94 -24.64 -33.74
CA SER A 196 9.73 -25.10 -34.43
C SER A 196 9.77 -24.56 -35.85
N GLU A 197 10.08 -25.41 -36.82
CA GLU A 197 10.07 -25.06 -38.24
C GLU A 197 8.62 -24.98 -38.73
N ILE A 198 8.22 -23.81 -39.23
CA ILE A 198 7.00 -23.65 -40.02
C ILE A 198 7.46 -23.37 -41.46
N GLY A 199 7.33 -24.37 -42.33
CA GLY A 199 7.56 -24.23 -43.77
C GLY A 199 9.02 -24.07 -44.22
N GLY A 200 10.00 -24.63 -43.49
CA GLY A 200 11.42 -24.63 -43.89
C GLY A 200 12.18 -23.32 -43.61
N PHE A 201 11.56 -22.36 -42.92
CA PHE A 201 12.21 -21.14 -42.45
C PHE A 201 12.68 -21.30 -41.00
N LYS A 202 13.94 -20.95 -40.72
CA LYS A 202 14.52 -20.94 -39.37
C LYS A 202 14.11 -19.65 -38.65
N HIS A 203 13.79 -19.74 -37.36
CA HIS A 203 13.36 -18.57 -36.57
C HIS A 203 14.55 -17.64 -36.26
N LEU A 204 14.40 -16.35 -36.58
CA LEU A 204 15.39 -15.31 -36.25
C LEU A 204 15.16 -14.77 -34.84
N THR A 205 16.11 -15.04 -33.95
CA THR A 205 16.17 -14.34 -32.66
C THR A 205 16.75 -12.95 -32.86
N LEU A 206 15.87 -11.95 -32.94
CA LEU A 206 16.21 -10.54 -33.16
C LEU A 206 16.58 -9.78 -31.88
N ILE A 207 16.18 -10.30 -30.73
CA ILE A 207 16.49 -9.79 -29.39
C ILE A 207 16.78 -11.02 -28.51
N PRO A 208 17.87 -11.04 -27.73
CA PRO A 208 18.19 -12.16 -26.86
C PRO A 208 17.07 -12.47 -25.86
N PRO A 209 16.65 -13.74 -25.67
CA PRO A 209 15.55 -14.08 -24.75
C PRO A 209 15.82 -13.69 -23.30
N ARG A 210 17.11 -13.63 -22.91
CA ARG A 210 17.53 -13.29 -21.54
C ARG A 210 17.13 -11.87 -21.12
N ILE A 211 16.97 -10.95 -22.06
CA ILE A 211 16.68 -9.54 -21.76
C ILE A 211 15.18 -9.19 -21.92
N LEU A 212 14.39 -10.10 -22.50
CA LEU A 212 12.97 -9.88 -22.71
C LEU A 212 12.18 -9.70 -21.40
N PRO A 213 12.43 -10.45 -20.31
CA PRO A 213 11.76 -10.22 -19.04
C PRO A 213 12.00 -8.81 -18.52
N LEU A 214 13.25 -8.34 -18.59
CA LEU A 214 13.64 -7.00 -18.15
C LEU A 214 12.94 -5.89 -18.97
N LEU A 215 12.94 -5.99 -20.30
CA LEU A 215 12.21 -5.05 -21.16
C LEU A 215 10.70 -5.10 -20.89
N HIS A 216 10.16 -6.29 -20.59
CA HIS A 216 8.74 -6.45 -20.26
C HIS A 216 8.39 -5.75 -18.95
N ASP A 217 9.20 -5.89 -17.90
CA ASP A 217 8.98 -5.24 -16.61
C ASP A 217 9.03 -3.71 -16.73
N LEU A 218 9.99 -3.18 -17.49
CA LEU A 218 10.07 -1.75 -17.80
C LEU A 218 8.85 -1.27 -18.58
N ALA A 219 8.44 -2.02 -19.61
CA ALA A 219 7.27 -1.72 -20.42
C ALA A 219 5.98 -1.72 -19.60
N LEU A 220 5.79 -2.70 -18.72
CA LEU A 220 4.64 -2.77 -17.81
C LEU A 220 4.56 -1.52 -16.93
N GLN A 221 5.68 -1.05 -16.40
CA GLN A 221 5.72 0.12 -15.53
C GLN A 221 5.41 1.42 -16.28
N MET A 222 5.91 1.55 -17.52
CA MET A 222 5.56 2.65 -18.42
C MET A 222 4.07 2.64 -18.79
N VAL A 223 3.48 1.47 -19.04
CA VAL A 223 2.04 1.33 -19.33
C VAL A 223 1.20 1.70 -18.11
N GLN A 224 1.57 1.22 -16.92
CA GLN A 224 0.90 1.61 -15.66
C GLN A 224 0.99 3.11 -15.38
N ALA A 225 2.02 3.78 -15.89
CA ALA A 225 2.17 5.23 -15.81
C ALA A 225 1.36 6.00 -16.87
N GLY A 226 0.70 5.32 -17.80
CA GLY A 226 -0.02 5.94 -18.92
C GLY A 226 0.85 6.26 -20.14
N ASN A 227 2.14 5.92 -20.12
CA ASN A 227 3.12 6.28 -21.17
C ASN A 227 3.21 5.26 -22.31
N GLN A 228 2.09 4.57 -22.61
CA GLN A 228 2.02 3.55 -23.66
C GLN A 228 2.40 4.08 -25.06
N GLN A 229 2.04 5.32 -25.39
CA GLN A 229 2.34 5.91 -26.70
C GLN A 229 3.85 6.13 -26.87
N GLN A 230 4.51 6.56 -25.80
CA GLN A 230 5.95 6.80 -25.78
C GLN A 230 6.73 5.48 -25.82
N LEU A 231 6.27 4.46 -25.07
CA LEU A 231 6.79 3.09 -25.17
C LEU A 231 6.78 2.56 -26.61
N LEU A 232 5.61 2.63 -27.27
CA LEU A 232 5.44 2.16 -28.64
C LEU A 232 6.32 2.93 -29.63
N ARG A 233 6.45 4.24 -29.44
CA ARG A 233 7.32 5.09 -30.26
C ARG A 233 8.79 4.70 -30.11
N ILE A 234 9.29 4.58 -28.88
CA ILE A 234 10.68 4.15 -28.61
C ILE A 234 10.94 2.79 -29.24
N TYR A 235 10.02 1.84 -29.06
CA TYR A 235 10.14 0.51 -29.64
C TYR A 235 10.21 0.55 -31.17
N ARG A 236 9.25 1.23 -31.80
CA ARG A 236 9.17 1.38 -33.25
C ARG A 236 10.44 2.02 -33.80
N ASP A 237 10.83 3.19 -33.30
CA ASP A 237 11.92 3.98 -33.85
C ASP A 237 13.27 3.24 -33.74
N THR A 238 13.49 2.57 -32.61
CA THR A 238 14.70 1.76 -32.38
C THR A 238 14.74 0.56 -33.33
N ARG A 239 13.65 -0.19 -33.43
CA ARG A 239 13.60 -1.41 -34.25
C ARG A 239 13.57 -1.12 -35.74
N SER A 240 12.92 -0.05 -36.18
CA SER A 240 12.90 0.36 -37.59
C SER A 240 14.30 0.78 -38.04
N SER A 241 15.02 1.57 -37.23
CA SER A 241 16.39 1.96 -37.54
C SER A 241 17.32 0.75 -37.71
N VAL A 242 17.22 -0.24 -36.81
CA VAL A 242 18.03 -1.48 -36.87
C VAL A 242 17.66 -2.34 -38.08
N LEU A 243 16.36 -2.38 -38.43
CA LEU A 243 15.89 -3.10 -39.61
C LEU A 243 16.41 -2.45 -40.89
N GLU A 244 16.34 -1.12 -41.01
CA GLU A 244 16.87 -0.38 -42.15
C GLU A 244 18.37 -0.61 -42.34
N GLU A 245 19.14 -0.64 -41.25
CA GLU A 245 20.58 -0.96 -41.30
C GLU A 245 20.82 -2.40 -41.77
N SER A 246 20.03 -3.36 -41.29
CA SER A 246 20.11 -4.76 -41.74
C SER A 246 19.80 -4.90 -43.23
N LEU A 247 18.79 -4.18 -43.73
CA LEU A 247 18.44 -4.18 -45.16
C LEU A 247 19.52 -3.51 -46.02
N ARG A 248 20.16 -2.45 -45.52
CA ARG A 248 21.30 -1.81 -46.21
C ARG A 248 22.47 -2.77 -46.36
N LYS A 249 22.79 -3.55 -45.31
CA LYS A 249 23.84 -4.58 -45.35
C LYS A 249 23.53 -5.72 -46.34
N LEU A 250 22.25 -6.01 -46.56
CA LEU A 250 21.83 -7.04 -47.52
C LEU A 250 21.89 -6.56 -48.97
N GLY A 251 21.68 -5.26 -49.21
CA GLY A 251 21.71 -4.65 -50.53
C GLY A 251 23.09 -4.15 -50.99
N SER A 252 24.10 -4.18 -50.10
CA SER A 252 25.50 -3.83 -50.36
C SER A 252 26.34 -5.05 -50.66
#